data_AF-A0A972EK83-F1
#
_entry.id   AF-A0A972EK83-F1
#
_cell.length_a   1.000
_cell.length_b   1.000
_cell.length_c   1.000
_cell.angle_alpha   90.00
_cell.angle_beta   90.00
_cell.angle_gamma   90.00
#
_symmetry.space_group_name_H-M   'P 1'
#
loop_
_entity.id
_entity.type
_entity.pdbx_description
1 polymer ?
#
loop_
_entity_poly.entity_id
_entity_poly.type
_entity_poly.pdbx_seq_one_letter_code
_entity_poly.pdbx_strand_id
1 'polypeptide(L)'
;EKLLLINNYADIILIDTGAGLSSAVLSFVLAAQEVIVVTTSEPTSITDAYAMIKTINSRKKNKEIGIVINRVKNITEGDIAFEKLKNAAKRFLSMDLYKLGYVFEDNNVVKSVKKQVPFIIGYPNSIATKNIKDIAIGLIDGKGVNMKSSRNLDSFFKRIFGFFRQEA
;
A
#
# COMPACT_ATOMS: atom_id res chain seq x y z
N GLU A 1 13.85 11.28 19.11
CA GLU A 1 15.08 11.89 18.54
C GLU A 1 15.81 10.98 17.55
N LYS A 2 16.23 9.74 17.87
CA LYS A 2 17.06 8.92 16.96
C LYS A 2 16.44 8.61 15.58
N LEU A 3 15.12 8.39 15.48
CA LEU A 3 14.45 8.09 14.20
C LEU A 3 14.43 9.26 13.20
N LEU A 4 14.53 10.51 13.68
CA LEU A 4 14.58 11.70 12.79
C LEU A 4 15.88 11.74 11.96
N LEU A 5 16.94 11.07 12.41
CA LEU A 5 18.21 11.00 11.68
C LEU A 5 18.07 10.29 10.33
N ILE A 6 17.05 9.44 10.15
CA ILE A 6 16.79 8.72 8.90
C ILE A 6 16.51 9.69 7.74
N ASN A 7 16.03 10.90 8.03
CA ASN A 7 15.79 11.93 7.02
C ASN A 7 17.05 12.29 6.22
N ASN A 8 18.24 12.07 6.78
CA ASN A 8 19.51 12.34 6.11
C ASN A 8 20.05 11.15 5.29
N TYR A 9 19.37 10.00 5.33
CA TYR A 9 19.86 8.74 4.74
C TYR A 9 18.91 8.11 3.70
N ALA A 10 17.65 8.55 3.62
CA ALA A 10 16.68 7.95 2.73
C ALA A 10 15.68 8.97 2.18
N ASP A 11 15.45 8.91 0.87
CA ASP A 11 14.40 9.67 0.19
C ASP A 11 13.00 9.04 0.39
N ILE A 12 12.96 7.71 0.53
CA ILE A 12 11.74 6.92 0.65
C ILE A 12 11.85 6.00 1.87
N ILE A 13 10.83 6.03 2.72
CA ILE A 13 10.66 5.09 3.83
C ILE A 13 9.46 4.20 3.51
N LEU A 14 9.71 2.92 3.25
CA LEU A 14 8.68 1.90 3.15
C LEU A 14 8.41 1.29 4.53
N ILE A 15 7.13 1.24 4.91
CA ILE A 15 6.71 0.71 6.20
C ILE A 15 5.87 -0.54 5.92
N ASP A 16 6.45 -1.71 6.17
CA ASP A 16 5.71 -2.96 6.15
C ASP A 16 4.93 -3.11 7.46
N THR A 17 3.60 -3.15 7.36
CA THR A 17 2.72 -3.20 8.52
C THR A 17 2.24 -4.63 8.75
N GLY A 18 2.04 -5.01 10.02
CA GLY A 18 1.32 -6.23 10.35
C GLY A 18 -0.10 -6.26 9.75
N ALA A 19 -0.71 -7.44 9.73
CA ALA A 19 -2.07 -7.61 9.23
C ALA A 19 -3.12 -7.01 10.19
N GLY A 20 -4.31 -6.73 9.64
CA GLY A 20 -5.48 -6.31 10.40
C GLY A 20 -5.50 -4.83 10.79
N LEU A 21 -6.31 -4.51 11.80
CA LEU A 21 -6.67 -3.13 12.18
C LEU A 21 -6.24 -2.77 13.61
N SER A 22 -5.13 -3.33 14.08
CA SER A 22 -4.59 -2.99 15.41
C SER A 22 -4.23 -1.51 15.49
N SER A 23 -4.28 -0.92 16.69
CA SER A 23 -3.94 0.50 16.89
C SER A 23 -2.52 0.84 16.44
N ALA A 24 -1.57 -0.08 16.62
CA ALA A 24 -0.20 0.07 16.13
C ALA A 24 -0.15 0.18 14.59
N VAL A 25 -0.82 -0.74 13.86
CA VAL A 25 -0.90 -0.70 12.39
C VAL A 25 -1.53 0.61 11.92
N LEU A 26 -2.66 1.00 12.52
CA LEU A 26 -3.35 2.23 12.16
C LEU A 26 -2.51 3.48 12.42
N SER A 27 -1.72 3.52 13.48
CA SER A 27 -0.85 4.66 13.79
C SER A 27 0.20 4.89 12.69
N PHE A 28 0.83 3.83 12.19
CA PHE A 28 1.76 3.91 11.06
C PHE A 28 1.06 4.38 9.78
N VAL A 29 -0.09 3.76 9.44
CA VAL A 29 -0.87 4.08 8.24
C VAL A 29 -1.36 5.54 8.25
N LEU A 30 -1.83 6.04 9.39
CA LEU A 30 -2.34 7.41 9.52
C LEU A 30 -1.22 8.46 9.47
N ALA A 31 -0.03 8.11 9.95
CA ALA A 31 1.13 8.97 9.88
C ALA A 31 1.75 9.03 8.46
N ALA A 32 1.75 7.92 7.72
CA ALA A 32 2.31 7.81 6.36
C ALA A 32 1.78 8.88 5.40
N GLN A 33 2.56 9.28 4.40
CA GLN A 33 2.08 10.24 3.39
C GLN A 33 1.10 9.57 2.43
N GLU A 34 1.50 8.41 1.94
CA GLU A 34 0.72 7.56 1.04
C GLU A 34 0.47 6.21 1.71
N VAL A 35 -0.63 5.58 1.33
CA VAL A 35 -1.00 4.24 1.83
C VAL A 35 -1.21 3.34 0.64
N ILE A 36 -0.51 2.20 0.64
CA ILE A 36 -0.69 1.14 -0.34
C ILE A 36 -1.47 0.02 0.33
N VAL A 37 -2.66 -0.28 -0.17
CA VAL A 37 -3.44 -1.44 0.26
C VAL A 37 -3.26 -2.55 -0.76
N VAL A 38 -2.70 -3.67 -0.30
CA VAL A 38 -2.53 -4.89 -1.09
C VAL A 38 -3.68 -5.84 -0.75
N THR A 39 -4.35 -6.35 -1.77
CA THR A 39 -5.44 -7.34 -1.61
C THR A 39 -5.38 -8.39 -2.73
N THR A 40 -6.24 -9.41 -2.69
CA THR A 40 -6.43 -10.37 -3.79
C THR A 40 -7.82 -10.23 -4.40
N SER A 41 -8.09 -10.94 -5.49
CA SER A 41 -9.42 -11.01 -6.10
C SER A 41 -10.45 -11.80 -5.27
N GLU A 42 -10.01 -12.42 -4.17
CA GLU A 42 -10.86 -13.21 -3.29
C GLU A 42 -11.86 -12.32 -2.52
N PRO A 43 -13.15 -12.70 -2.43
CA PRO A 43 -14.18 -11.87 -1.79
C PRO A 43 -13.87 -11.46 -0.35
N THR A 44 -13.23 -12.35 0.42
CA THR A 44 -12.81 -12.08 1.81
C THR A 44 -11.72 -11.00 1.86
N SER A 45 -10.68 -11.13 1.04
CA SER A 45 -9.60 -10.13 0.94
C SER A 45 -10.11 -8.75 0.51
N ILE A 46 -11.09 -8.69 -0.39
CA ILE A 46 -11.75 -7.45 -0.81
C ILE A 46 -12.50 -6.82 0.38
N THR A 47 -13.20 -7.65 1.16
CA THR A 47 -13.96 -7.18 2.33
C THR A 47 -13.01 -6.62 3.40
N ASP A 48 -11.91 -7.30 3.68
CA ASP A 48 -10.90 -6.86 4.65
C ASP A 48 -10.20 -5.57 4.21
N ALA A 49 -9.84 -5.48 2.92
CA ALA A 49 -9.27 -4.25 2.34
C ALA A 49 -10.24 -3.07 2.47
N TYR A 50 -11.52 -3.29 2.18
CA TYR A 50 -12.55 -2.26 2.37
C TYR A 50 -12.69 -1.84 3.85
N ALA A 51 -12.67 -2.79 4.79
CA ALA A 51 -12.72 -2.50 6.21
C ALA A 51 -11.53 -1.64 6.68
N MET A 52 -10.34 -1.90 6.14
CA MET A 52 -9.16 -1.07 6.37
C MET A 52 -9.34 0.34 5.81
N ILE A 53 -9.76 0.46 4.55
CA ILE A 53 -10.00 1.76 3.89
C ILE A 53 -11.07 2.57 4.66
N LYS A 54 -12.15 1.93 5.09
CA LYS A 54 -13.21 2.55 5.89
C LYS A 54 -12.67 3.08 7.21
N THR A 55 -11.84 2.29 7.90
CA THR A 55 -11.22 2.67 9.18
C THR A 55 -10.22 3.82 9.01
N ILE A 56 -9.43 3.81 7.94
CA ILE A 56 -8.52 4.91 7.62
C ILE A 56 -9.32 6.19 7.37
N ASN A 57 -10.37 6.11 6.54
CA ASN A 57 -11.19 7.27 6.19
C ASN A 57 -11.95 7.84 7.40
N SER A 58 -12.41 6.99 8.32
CA SER A 58 -13.10 7.46 9.53
C SER A 58 -12.18 8.21 10.49
N ARG A 59 -10.89 7.83 10.55
CA ARG A 59 -9.89 8.49 11.41
C ARG A 59 -9.24 9.70 10.75
N LYS A 60 -9.03 9.66 9.42
CA LYS A 60 -8.40 10.75 8.66
C LYS A 60 -8.92 10.77 7.23
N LYS A 61 -9.82 11.72 6.98
CA LYS A 61 -10.39 11.96 5.65
C LYS A 61 -9.32 12.33 4.62
N ASN A 62 -9.60 12.03 3.36
CA ASN A 62 -8.81 12.44 2.19
C ASN A 62 -7.36 11.92 2.18
N LYS A 63 -7.12 10.75 2.77
CA LYS A 63 -5.87 10.02 2.56
C LYS A 63 -5.79 9.49 1.14
N GLU A 64 -4.63 9.63 0.53
CA GLU A 64 -4.33 9.04 -0.77
C GLU A 64 -4.06 7.55 -0.58
N ILE A 65 -4.97 6.71 -1.08
CA ILE A 65 -4.91 5.25 -0.95
C ILE A 65 -4.81 4.60 -2.33
N GLY A 66 -3.68 3.91 -2.55
CA GLY A 66 -3.39 3.16 -3.76
C GLY A 66 -3.65 1.69 -3.58
N ILE A 67 -4.24 1.06 -4.60
CA ILE A 67 -4.65 -0.33 -4.55
C ILE A 67 -3.76 -1.17 -5.47
N VAL A 68 -3.19 -2.24 -4.91
CA VAL A 68 -2.55 -3.32 -5.66
C VAL A 68 -3.41 -4.57 -5.54
N ILE A 69 -3.89 -5.10 -6.66
CA ILE A 69 -4.54 -6.43 -6.68
C ILE A 69 -3.45 -7.46 -6.98
N ASN A 70 -3.13 -8.25 -5.97
CA ASN A 70 -2.12 -9.30 -6.00
C ASN A 70 -2.76 -10.64 -6.42
N ARG A 71 -1.93 -11.52 -6.97
CA ARG A 71 -2.27 -12.90 -7.37
C ARG A 71 -3.39 -13.00 -8.41
N VAL A 72 -3.45 -12.06 -9.34
CA VAL A 72 -4.45 -12.10 -10.43
C VAL A 72 -4.05 -13.13 -11.48
N LYS A 73 -5.01 -13.86 -12.05
CA LYS A 73 -4.76 -14.78 -13.17
C LYS A 73 -4.76 -14.06 -14.51
N ASN A 74 -5.52 -12.98 -14.61
CA ASN A 74 -5.61 -12.13 -15.78
C ASN A 74 -6.03 -10.69 -15.41
N ILE A 75 -5.92 -9.78 -16.37
CA ILE A 75 -6.25 -8.35 -16.19
C ILE A 75 -7.72 -8.17 -15.80
N THR A 76 -8.63 -8.88 -16.47
CA THR A 76 -10.08 -8.78 -16.23
C THR A 76 -10.44 -9.09 -14.79
N GLU A 77 -9.84 -10.12 -14.20
CA GLU A 77 -10.02 -10.46 -12.78
C GLU A 77 -9.56 -9.32 -11.87
N GLY A 78 -8.39 -8.73 -12.16
CA GLY A 78 -7.87 -7.58 -11.43
C GLY A 78 -8.75 -6.33 -11.55
N ASP A 79 -9.28 -6.04 -12.74
CA ASP A 79 -10.19 -4.92 -12.97
C ASP A 79 -11.51 -5.10 -12.21
N ILE A 80 -12.09 -6.30 -12.24
CA ILE A 80 -13.32 -6.61 -11.48
C ILE A 80 -13.10 -6.41 -9.98
N ALA A 81 -12.00 -6.91 -9.43
CA ALA A 81 -11.68 -6.77 -8.00
C ALA A 81 -11.47 -5.30 -7.60
N PHE A 82 -10.71 -4.55 -8.40
CA PHE A 82 -10.46 -3.13 -8.16
C PHE A 82 -11.75 -2.30 -8.24
N GLU A 83 -12.58 -2.50 -9.27
CA GLU A 83 -13.82 -1.74 -9.44
C GLU A 83 -14.84 -2.04 -8.34
N LYS A 84 -14.88 -3.27 -7.80
CA LYS A 84 -15.70 -3.58 -6.60
C LYS A 84 -15.29 -2.70 -5.41
N LEU A 85 -13.99 -2.64 -5.10
CA LEU A 85 -13.46 -1.81 -4.01
C LEU A 85 -13.72 -0.33 -4.23
N LYS A 86 -13.39 0.17 -5.43
CA LYS A 86 -13.55 1.57 -5.81
C LYS A 86 -15.01 2.01 -5.75
N ASN A 87 -15.94 1.21 -6.26
CA ASN A 87 -17.37 1.54 -6.20
C ASN A 87 -17.91 1.54 -4.76
N ALA A 88 -17.48 0.60 -3.92
CA ALA A 88 -17.84 0.60 -2.51
C ALA A 88 -17.30 1.85 -1.78
N ALA A 89 -16.01 2.16 -1.96
CA ALA A 89 -15.40 3.36 -1.37
C ALA A 89 -16.07 4.65 -1.86
N LYS A 90 -16.37 4.76 -3.16
CA LYS A 90 -17.05 5.93 -3.71
C LYS A 90 -18.46 6.10 -3.14
N ARG A 91 -19.25 5.01 -3.15
CA ARG A 91 -20.66 5.02 -2.71
C ARG A 91 -20.80 5.28 -1.22
N PHE A 92 -19.98 4.65 -0.38
CA PHE A 92 -20.19 4.65 1.07
C PHE A 92 -19.24 5.59 1.83
N LEU A 93 -18.09 5.94 1.24
CA LEU A 93 -17.05 6.74 1.90
C LEU A 93 -16.83 8.09 1.20
N SER A 94 -17.44 8.32 0.03
CA SER A 94 -17.18 9.48 -0.84
C SER A 94 -15.69 9.65 -1.16
N MET A 95 -14.97 8.52 -1.29
CA MET A 95 -13.53 8.46 -1.48
C MET A 95 -13.21 7.89 -2.87
N ASP A 96 -12.26 8.52 -3.56
CA ASP A 96 -11.69 7.99 -4.79
C ASP A 96 -10.45 7.16 -4.46
N LEU A 97 -10.40 5.94 -4.99
CA LEU A 97 -9.24 5.05 -4.92
C LEU A 97 -8.52 5.04 -6.27
N TYR A 98 -7.20 4.97 -6.25
CA TYR A 98 -6.40 4.83 -7.47
C TYR A 98 -5.80 3.43 -7.59
N LYS A 99 -5.75 2.93 -8.82
CA LYS A 99 -5.13 1.66 -9.15
C LYS A 99 -3.62 1.87 -9.29
N LEU A 100 -2.83 1.21 -8.46
CA LEU A 100 -1.37 1.19 -8.59
C LEU A 100 -0.91 0.12 -9.58
N GLY A 101 -1.60 -1.02 -9.63
CA GLY A 101 -1.31 -2.07 -10.58
C GLY A 101 -1.75 -3.45 -10.12
N TYR A 102 -1.28 -4.45 -10.86
CA TYR A 102 -1.56 -5.85 -10.62
C TYR A 102 -0.28 -6.63 -10.48
N VAL A 103 -0.27 -7.61 -9.58
CA VAL A 103 0.76 -8.64 -9.54
C VAL A 103 0.10 -9.95 -9.93
N PHE A 104 0.55 -10.55 -11.02
CA PHE A 104 -0.02 -11.81 -11.51
C PHE A 104 0.41 -12.99 -10.64
N GLU A 105 -0.42 -14.03 -10.60
CA GLU A 105 -0.04 -15.30 -9.99
C GLU A 105 1.20 -15.86 -10.71
N ASP A 106 2.27 -16.08 -9.95
CA ASP A 106 3.57 -16.49 -10.48
C ASP A 106 4.23 -17.51 -9.54
N ASN A 107 4.38 -18.75 -10.02
CA ASN A 107 5.03 -19.83 -9.27
C ASN A 107 6.47 -19.51 -8.86
N ASN A 108 7.13 -18.55 -9.52
CA ASN A 108 8.46 -18.11 -9.13
C ASN A 108 8.47 -17.39 -7.79
N VAL A 109 7.37 -16.72 -7.40
CA VAL A 109 7.23 -16.12 -6.07
C VAL A 109 7.28 -17.22 -5.00
N VAL A 110 6.52 -18.30 -5.17
CA VAL A 110 6.53 -19.45 -4.24
C VAL A 110 7.92 -20.09 -4.16
N LYS A 111 8.59 -20.27 -5.30
CA LYS A 111 9.98 -20.80 -5.33
C LYS A 111 10.95 -19.86 -4.62
N SER A 112 10.79 -18.55 -4.78
CA SER A 112 11.65 -17.53 -4.19
C SER A 112 11.56 -17.52 -2.65
N VAL A 113 10.34 -17.64 -2.11
CA VAL A 113 10.07 -17.75 -0.67
C VAL A 113 10.75 -18.99 -0.10
N LYS A 114 10.59 -20.15 -0.75
CA LYS A 114 11.24 -21.41 -0.33
C LYS A 114 12.77 -21.31 -0.32
N LYS A 115 13.34 -20.52 -1.23
CA LYS A 115 14.78 -20.30 -1.33
C LYS A 115 15.30 -19.17 -0.43
N GLN A 116 14.41 -18.41 0.21
CA GLN A 116 14.74 -17.19 0.95
C GLN A 116 15.55 -16.18 0.11
N VAL A 117 15.28 -16.13 -1.19
CA VAL A 117 15.85 -15.16 -2.12
C VAL A 117 14.68 -14.38 -2.73
N PRO A 118 14.63 -13.04 -2.62
CA PRO A 118 13.56 -12.24 -3.23
C PRO A 118 13.39 -12.58 -4.73
N PHE A 119 12.15 -12.73 -5.20
CA PHE A 119 11.89 -13.11 -6.60
C PHE A 119 12.45 -12.10 -7.60
N ILE A 120 12.56 -10.81 -7.24
CA ILE A 120 13.20 -9.81 -8.10
C ILE A 120 14.68 -10.09 -8.37
N ILE A 121 15.37 -10.76 -7.43
CA ILE A 121 16.77 -11.17 -7.54
C ILE A 121 16.85 -12.56 -8.19
N GLY A 122 16.10 -13.54 -7.68
CA GLY A 122 16.18 -14.93 -8.12
C GLY A 122 15.52 -15.21 -9.48
N TYR A 123 14.56 -14.37 -9.89
CA TYR A 123 13.75 -14.52 -11.10
C TYR A 123 13.52 -13.16 -11.78
N PRO A 124 14.58 -12.48 -12.26
CA PRO A 124 14.51 -11.07 -12.71
C PRO A 124 13.62 -10.84 -13.94
N ASN A 125 13.31 -11.91 -14.69
CA ASN A 125 12.50 -11.87 -15.90
C ASN A 125 11.05 -12.36 -15.70
N SER A 126 10.67 -12.72 -14.46
CA SER A 126 9.33 -13.22 -14.15
C SER A 126 8.26 -12.14 -14.30
N ILE A 127 6.99 -12.55 -14.46
CA ILE A 127 5.88 -11.60 -14.60
C ILE A 127 5.69 -10.78 -13.31
N ALA A 128 5.77 -11.41 -12.14
CA ALA A 128 5.69 -10.72 -10.86
C ALA A 128 6.82 -9.68 -10.69
N THR A 129 8.04 -9.99 -11.13
CA THR A 129 9.15 -9.02 -11.13
C THR A 129 8.84 -7.81 -12.00
N LYS A 130 8.34 -8.01 -13.22
CA LYS A 130 7.95 -6.91 -14.12
C LYS A 130 6.86 -6.06 -13.48
N ASN A 131 5.82 -6.70 -12.93
CA ASN A 131 4.71 -6.01 -12.27
C ASN A 131 5.16 -5.12 -11.10
N ILE A 132 6.03 -5.63 -10.23
CA ILE A 132 6.55 -4.84 -9.10
C ILE A 132 7.39 -3.66 -9.59
N LYS A 133 8.19 -3.83 -10.64
CA LYS A 133 8.94 -2.72 -11.26
C LYS A 133 8.00 -1.67 -11.82
N ASP A 134 6.95 -2.07 -12.53
CA ASP A 134 5.97 -1.15 -13.10
C ASP A 134 5.23 -0.35 -12.00
N ILE A 135 4.83 -1.02 -10.91
CA ILE A 135 4.22 -0.37 -9.73
C ILE A 135 5.21 0.62 -9.09
N ALA A 136 6.47 0.24 -8.91
CA ALA A 136 7.49 1.10 -8.33
C ALA A 136 7.76 2.34 -9.19
N ILE A 137 7.85 2.19 -10.51
CA ILE A 137 7.97 3.31 -11.45
C ILE A 137 6.74 4.22 -11.35
N GLY A 138 5.53 3.66 -11.31
CA GLY A 138 4.30 4.44 -11.16
C GLY A 138 4.23 5.28 -9.88
N LEU A 139 4.79 4.76 -8.78
CA LEU A 139 4.92 5.47 -7.50
C LEU A 139 5.94 6.61 -7.59
N ILE A 140 7.09 6.39 -8.23
CA ILE A 140 8.15 7.40 -8.37
C ILE A 140 7.74 8.53 -9.34
N ASP A 141 7.12 8.17 -10.46
CA ASP A 141 6.73 9.13 -11.52
C ASP A 141 5.48 9.96 -11.16
N GLY A 142 4.83 9.69 -10.03
CA GLY A 142 3.57 10.34 -9.65
C GLY A 142 2.40 10.03 -10.61
N LYS A 143 2.51 9.00 -11.46
CA LYS A 143 1.48 8.65 -12.46
C LYS A 143 0.22 8.00 -11.87
N GLY A 144 0.11 7.88 -10.56
CA GLY A 144 -1.09 7.43 -9.85
C GLY A 144 -1.44 8.24 -8.59
N VAL A 145 -0.61 9.22 -8.21
CA VAL A 145 -0.76 10.00 -6.98
C VAL A 145 -0.44 11.44 -7.30
N ASN A 146 -1.26 12.37 -6.83
CA ASN A 146 -0.98 13.79 -6.97
C ASN A 146 0.23 14.10 -6.06
N MET A 147 1.45 13.96 -6.57
CA MET A 147 2.70 14.42 -5.94
C MET A 147 2.70 15.95 -5.89
N LYS A 148 1.75 16.52 -5.14
CA LYS A 148 1.82 17.89 -4.68
C LYS A 148 2.88 17.94 -3.59
N SER A 149 4.08 18.32 -4.04
CA SER A 149 5.15 19.01 -3.30
C SER A 149 5.60 18.38 -1.98
N SER A 150 6.83 17.84 -1.98
CA SER A 150 7.78 17.84 -0.85
C SER A 150 7.16 17.96 0.54
N ARG A 151 6.42 16.93 0.98
CA ARG A 151 6.00 16.83 2.39
C ARG A 151 7.14 16.18 3.16
N ASN A 152 7.76 16.97 4.04
CA ASN A 152 8.95 16.62 4.82
C ASN A 152 8.69 15.42 5.76
N LEU A 153 9.62 14.46 5.82
CA LEU A 153 9.63 13.30 6.72
C LEU A 153 9.50 13.68 8.21
N ASP A 154 9.94 14.87 8.60
CA ASP A 154 9.69 15.42 9.94
C ASP A 154 8.20 15.44 10.32
N SER A 155 7.34 15.70 9.34
CA SER A 155 5.89 15.72 9.53
C SER A 155 5.34 14.31 9.77
N PHE A 156 5.94 13.28 9.18
CA PHE A 156 5.59 11.89 9.43
C PHE A 156 5.94 11.50 10.87
N PHE A 157 7.18 11.75 11.28
CA PHE A 157 7.64 11.40 12.63
C PHE A 157 6.89 12.15 13.72
N LYS A 158 6.62 13.45 13.54
CA LYS A 158 5.78 14.21 14.48
C LYS A 158 4.38 13.59 14.64
N ARG A 159 3.78 13.12 13.53
CA ARG A 159 2.48 12.44 13.56
C ARG A 159 2.55 11.11 14.30
N ILE A 160 3.56 10.27 13.99
CA ILE A 160 3.79 9.00 14.70
C ILE A 160 3.96 9.21 16.20
N PHE A 161 4.89 10.08 16.61
CA PHE A 161 5.17 10.31 18.03
C PHE A 161 3.96 10.91 18.75
N GLY A 162 3.12 11.68 18.05
CA GLY A 162 1.85 12.16 18.58
C GLY A 162 0.88 11.03 18.93
N PHE A 163 0.73 10.02 18.08
CA PHE A 163 -0.14 8.87 18.34
C PHE A 163 0.36 8.06 19.55
N PHE A 164 1.66 7.75 19.60
CA PHE A 164 2.24 6.96 20.69
C PHE A 164 2.29 7.68 22.04
N ARG A 165 2.22 9.02 22.08
CA ARG A 165 2.11 9.80 23.32
C ARG A 165 0.68 9.90 23.87
N GLN A 166 -0.35 9.64 23.06
CA GLN A 166 -1.75 9.65 23.50
C GLN A 166 -2.21 8.29 24.05
N GLU A 167 -1.47 7.21 23.77
CA GLU A 167 -1.74 5.85 24.27
C GLU A 167 -0.95 5.51 25.55
N ALA A 168 -0.14 6.43 26.09
CA ALA A 168 0.64 6.30 27.32
C ALA A 168 0.12 7.26 28.40
#